data_AF-W4SMY0-F1
#
_entry.id   AF-W4SMY0-F1
#
_cell.length_a   1.000
_cell.length_b   1.000
_cell.length_c   1.000
_cell.angle_alpha   90.00
_cell.angle_beta   90.00
_cell.angle_gamma   90.00
#
_symmetry.space_group_name_H-M   'P 1'
#
loop_
_entity.id
_entity.type
_entity.pdbx_description
1 polymer ?
#
loop_
_entity_poly.entity_id
_entity_poly.type
_entity_poly.pdbx_seq_one_letter_code
_entity_poly.pdbx_strand_id
1 'polypeptide(L)'
;MLGSAQAQSVRGPVPLTIELAPVADQAGRHQGKIAVTVTNNGSQIARVPTYQLPLQTLDNGILEVSRDGAPVAYTGRLVKRGLPKAADFTILKPGQSVKGEVDLAGAYDL
;
A
#
# COMPACT_ATOMS: atom_id res chain seq x y z
N MET A 1 -8.72 -15.66 15.26
CA MET A 1 -7.37 -15.20 14.89
C MET A 1 -7.48 -13.69 14.66
N LEU A 2 -6.92 -12.87 15.54
CA LEU A 2 -7.03 -11.41 15.46
C LEU A 2 -6.07 -10.91 14.38
N GLY A 3 -6.60 -10.36 13.28
CA GLY A 3 -5.78 -9.74 12.23
C GLY A 3 -5.08 -8.52 12.79
N SER A 4 -3.75 -8.52 12.76
CA SER A 4 -2.97 -7.35 13.16
C SER A 4 -3.05 -6.31 12.04
N ALA A 5 -3.53 -5.12 12.39
CA ALA A 5 -3.38 -3.95 11.53
C ALA A 5 -2.02 -3.33 11.83
N GLN A 6 -1.13 -3.28 10.84
CA GLN A 6 0.17 -2.62 10.98
C GLN A 6 0.01 -1.18 10.50
N ALA A 7 0.27 -0.22 11.39
CA ALA A 7 0.33 1.20 11.06
C ALA A 7 1.78 1.67 11.06
N GLN A 8 2.32 2.01 9.89
CA GLN A 8 3.66 2.58 9.78
C GLN A 8 3.56 4.08 9.51
N SER A 9 4.25 4.88 10.32
CA SER A 9 4.44 6.31 10.07
C SER A 9 5.80 6.53 9.40
N VAL A 10 5.79 7.18 8.25
CA VAL A 10 7.02 7.52 7.52
C VAL A 10 7.35 8.98 7.79
N ARG A 11 8.59 9.28 8.19
CA ARG A 11 9.04 10.67 8.40
C ARG A 11 9.29 11.34 7.04
N GLY A 12 8.31 12.11 6.59
CA GLY A 12 8.42 13.10 5.50
C GLY A 12 7.96 14.49 5.98
N PRO A 13 8.06 15.53 5.14
CA PRO A 13 7.59 16.89 5.50
C PRO A 13 6.09 16.94 5.82
N VAL A 14 5.32 15.95 5.36
CA VAL A 14 3.91 15.76 5.71
C VAL A 14 3.75 14.37 6.34
N PRO A 15 3.26 14.25 7.59
CA PRO A 15 3.08 12.94 8.22
C PRO A 15 1.93 12.17 7.53
N LEU A 16 2.30 11.06 6.89
CA LEU A 16 1.36 10.08 6.36
C LEU A 16 1.29 8.88 7.31
N THR A 17 0.08 8.42 7.58
CA THR A 17 -0.18 7.14 8.24
C THR A 17 -0.68 6.15 7.21
N ILE A 18 -0.07 4.97 7.16
CA ILE A 18 -0.49 3.86 6.31
C ILE A 18 -1.02 2.76 7.22
N GLU A 19 -2.27 2.36 7.02
CA GLU A 19 -2.90 1.24 7.72
C GLU A 19 -3.13 0.09 6.74
N LEU A 20 -2.69 -1.10 7.12
CA LEU A 20 -2.88 -2.34 6.36
C LEU A 20 -3.79 -3.27 7.16
N ALA A 21 -4.83 -3.83 6.53
CA ALA A 21 -5.73 -4.78 7.16
C ALA A 21 -6.00 -5.98 6.24
N PRO A 22 -6.04 -7.22 6.76
CA PRO A 22 -6.37 -8.39 5.96
C PRO A 22 -7.84 -8.33 5.51
N VAL A 23 -8.10 -8.68 4.25
CA VAL A 23 -9.46 -8.80 3.70
C VAL A 23 -9.84 -10.28 3.67
N ALA A 24 -11.06 -10.58 4.12
CA ALA A 24 -11.64 -11.92 4.05
C ALA A 24 -12.54 -12.03 2.81
N ASP A 25 -12.57 -13.20 2.18
CA ASP A 25 -13.57 -13.52 1.16
C ASP A 25 -14.97 -13.72 1.78
N GLN A 26 -15.98 -13.97 0.94
CA GLN A 26 -17.36 -14.19 1.40
C GLN A 26 -17.52 -15.40 2.33
N ALA A 27 -16.56 -16.34 2.31
CA ALA A 27 -16.52 -17.49 3.19
C ALA A 27 -15.66 -17.26 4.46
N GLY A 28 -15.19 -16.03 4.68
CA GLY A 28 -14.37 -15.66 5.84
C GLY A 28 -12.90 -16.06 5.73
N ARG A 29 -12.42 -16.46 4.56
CA ARG A 29 -11.03 -16.92 4.34
C ARG A 29 -10.13 -15.76 3.92
N HIS A 30 -8.91 -15.72 4.45
CA HIS A 30 -7.91 -14.73 4.09
C HIS A 30 -6.99 -15.29 3.00
N GLN A 31 -7.14 -14.82 1.76
CA GLN A 31 -6.41 -15.33 0.59
C GLN A 31 -5.34 -14.33 0.11
N GLY A 32 -4.70 -13.60 1.03
CA GLY A 32 -3.62 -12.67 0.67
C GLY A 32 -4.09 -11.32 0.11
N LYS A 33 -5.38 -10.98 0.18
CA LYS A 33 -5.86 -9.61 -0.08
C LYS A 33 -5.68 -8.74 1.16
N ILE A 34 -5.20 -7.52 0.98
CA ILE A 34 -5.11 -6.51 2.04
C ILE A 34 -5.80 -5.23 1.60
N ALA A 35 -6.50 -4.60 2.54
CA ALA A 35 -7.01 -3.25 2.42
C ALA A 35 -5.93 -2.29 2.91
N VAL A 36 -5.71 -1.23 2.15
CA VAL A 36 -4.75 -0.17 2.44
C VAL A 36 -5.49 1.13 2.61
N THR A 37 -5.25 1.81 3.72
CA THR A 37 -5.69 3.19 3.93
C THR A 37 -4.47 4.07 4.12
N VAL A 38 -4.37 5.14 3.33
CA VAL A 38 -3.32 6.15 3.49
C VAL A 38 -3.98 7.47 3.85
N THR A 39 -3.60 8.02 5.00
CA THR A 39 -4.16 9.25 5.56
C THR A 39 -3.09 10.31 5.70
N ASN A 40 -3.40 11.53 5.23
CA ASN A 40 -2.60 12.71 5.53
C ASN A 40 -3.02 13.31 6.87
N ASN A 41 -2.21 13.06 7.91
CA ASN A 41 -2.42 13.60 9.26
C ASN A 41 -1.70 14.93 9.49
N GLY A 42 -1.11 15.51 8.44
CA GLY A 42 -0.43 16.80 8.49
C GLY A 42 -1.34 17.99 8.23
N SER A 43 -0.77 19.18 8.33
CA SER A 43 -1.42 20.46 8.02
C SER A 43 -1.15 20.97 6.59
N GLN A 44 -0.36 20.24 5.80
CA GLN A 44 -0.01 20.59 4.43
C GLN A 44 -0.52 19.54 3.43
N ILE A 45 -0.65 19.93 2.16
CA ILE A 45 -0.96 18.99 1.08
C ILE A 45 0.20 18.01 0.90
N ALA A 46 -0.09 16.71 0.91
CA ALA A 46 0.84 15.69 0.47
C ALA A 46 0.64 15.37 -1.02
N ARG A 47 1.74 15.26 -1.75
CA ARG A 47 1.77 14.83 -3.15
C ARG A 47 2.54 13.52 -3.20
N VAL A 48 1.84 12.41 -3.38
CA VAL A 48 2.44 11.08 -3.36
C VAL A 48 2.41 10.49 -4.76
N PRO A 49 3.53 10.01 -5.31
CA PRO A 49 3.51 9.30 -6.57
C PRO A 49 2.53 8.13 -6.51
N THR A 50 1.56 8.09 -7.41
CA THR A 50 0.45 7.12 -7.35
C THR A 50 0.96 5.68 -7.38
N TYR A 51 2.05 5.42 -8.11
CA TYR A 51 2.71 4.12 -8.21
C TYR A 51 3.51 3.71 -6.96
N GLN A 52 3.61 4.55 -5.94
CA GLN A 52 4.15 4.21 -4.61
C GLN A 52 3.05 3.92 -3.59
N LEU A 53 1.78 4.08 -3.98
CA LEU A 53 0.63 3.77 -3.14
C LEU A 53 0.10 2.37 -3.49
N PRO A 54 0.15 1.38 -2.58
CA PRO A 54 -0.39 0.06 -2.82
C PRO A 54 -1.92 0.10 -2.68
N LEU A 55 -2.62 0.73 -3.63
CA LEU A 55 -4.09 0.90 -3.59
C LEU A 55 -4.82 0.07 -4.65
N GLN A 56 -4.10 -0.46 -5.65
CA GLN A 56 -4.67 -1.25 -6.74
C GLN A 56 -3.68 -2.33 -7.20
N THR A 57 -2.98 -2.12 -8.32
CA THR A 57 -1.96 -3.04 -8.81
C THR A 57 -0.58 -2.67 -8.27
N LEU A 58 0.23 -3.69 -7.97
CA LEU A 58 1.64 -3.51 -7.60
C LEU A 58 2.49 -3.56 -8.87
N ASP A 59 3.05 -2.42 -9.25
CA ASP A 59 3.95 -2.26 -10.40
C ASP A 59 5.45 -2.29 -10.00
N ASN A 60 5.70 -2.63 -8.74
CA ASN A 60 6.98 -2.83 -8.08
C ASN A 60 6.80 -3.52 -6.71
N GLY A 61 7.90 -3.99 -6.12
CA GLY A 61 7.93 -4.59 -4.76
C GLY A 61 7.96 -3.54 -3.66
N ILE A 62 6.88 -2.77 -3.49
CA ILE A 62 6.77 -1.71 -2.46
C ILE A 62 6.36 -2.21 -1.06
N LEU A 63 6.01 -3.50 -0.94
CA LEU A 63 5.68 -4.11 0.34
C LEU A 63 6.78 -5.08 0.74
N GLU A 64 7.12 -5.09 2.01
CA GLU A 64 7.90 -6.17 2.60
C GLU A 64 6.92 -7.27 3.03
N VAL A 65 7.10 -8.47 2.47
CA VAL A 65 6.24 -9.61 2.73
C VAL A 65 7.09 -10.72 3.32
N SER A 66 6.62 -11.32 4.41
CA SER A 66 7.28 -12.47 5.05
C SER A 66 6.27 -13.58 5.35
N ARG A 67 6.70 -14.84 5.19
CA ARG A 67 5.97 -16.03 5.63
C ARG A 67 6.85 -16.81 6.59
N ASP A 68 6.33 -17.11 7.77
CA ASP A 68 7.06 -17.87 8.81
C ASP A 68 8.44 -17.28 9.15
N GLY A 69 8.55 -15.95 9.09
CA GLY A 69 9.80 -15.21 9.35
C GLY A 69 10.78 -15.14 8.17
N ALA A 70 10.51 -15.84 7.06
CA ALA A 70 11.31 -15.75 5.85
C ALA A 70 10.73 -14.70 4.87
N PRO A 71 11.57 -13.86 4.24
CA PRO A 71 11.10 -12.91 3.23
C PRO A 71 10.56 -13.65 2.00
N VAL A 72 9.47 -13.13 1.44
CA VAL A 72 8.83 -13.64 0.24
C VAL A 72 9.21 -12.75 -0.95
N ALA A 73 9.60 -13.38 -2.06
CA ALA A 73 10.03 -12.66 -3.25
C ALA A 73 8.86 -12.00 -3.97
N TYR A 74 9.07 -10.76 -4.43
CA TYR A 74 8.17 -10.10 -5.38
C TYR A 74 8.38 -10.68 -6.78
N THR A 75 7.30 -11.15 -7.40
CA THR A 75 7.28 -11.78 -8.74
C THR A 75 6.42 -11.00 -9.73
N GLY A 76 5.82 -9.89 -9.30
CA GLY A 76 5.01 -9.01 -10.13
C GLY A 76 5.81 -8.19 -11.15
N ARG A 77 5.09 -7.28 -11.83
CA ARG A 77 5.66 -6.44 -12.89
C ARG A 77 6.65 -5.42 -12.32
N LEU A 78 7.74 -5.17 -13.04
CA LEU A 78 8.64 -4.05 -12.76
C LEU A 78 8.51 -3.00 -13.86
N VAL A 79 7.79 -1.90 -13.58
CA VAL A 79 7.49 -0.88 -14.60
C VAL A 79 8.54 0.24 -14.60
N LYS A 80 9.32 0.36 -15.68
CA LYS A 80 10.18 1.53 -15.93
C LYS A 80 9.33 2.74 -16.28
N ARG A 81 9.58 3.89 -15.63
CA ARG A 81 8.85 5.15 -15.85
C ARG A 81 9.80 6.29 -16.21
N GLY A 82 9.28 7.27 -16.94
CA GLY A 82 9.97 8.54 -17.21
C GLY A 82 9.90 9.51 -16.03
N LEU A 83 10.24 10.77 -16.27
CA LEU A 83 10.08 11.82 -15.25
C LEU A 83 8.59 11.97 -14.85
N PRO A 84 8.27 11.99 -13.55
CA PRO A 84 6.90 12.17 -13.09
C PRO A 84 6.31 13.50 -13.53
N LYS A 85 5.07 13.46 -14.01
CA LYS A 85 4.24 14.63 -14.33
C LYS A 85 3.23 14.86 -13.23
N ALA A 86 2.57 16.03 -13.24
CA ALA A 86 1.56 16.36 -12.24
C ALA A 86 0.44 15.31 -12.09
N ALA A 87 0.07 14.64 -13.19
CA ALA A 87 -0.95 13.59 -13.21
C ALA A 87 -0.51 12.27 -12.55
N ASP A 88 0.80 12.06 -12.31
CA ASP A 88 1.34 10.85 -11.70
C ASP A 88 1.28 10.89 -10.17
N PHE A 89 0.66 11.92 -9.59
CA PHE A 89 0.58 12.12 -8.14
C PHE A 89 -0.86 12.06 -7.64
N THR A 90 -1.07 11.27 -6.60
CA THR A 90 -2.23 11.38 -5.72
C THR A 90 -2.04 12.59 -4.80
N ILE A 91 -3.03 13.48 -4.80
CA ILE A 91 -3.06 14.66 -3.95
C ILE A 91 -3.90 14.36 -2.71
N LEU A 92 -3.30 14.45 -1.53
CA LEU A 92 -3.98 14.30 -0.24
C LEU A 92 -3.98 15.64 0.48
N LYS A 93 -5.16 16.24 0.63
CA LYS A 93 -5.34 17.42 1.48
C LYS A 93 -5.16 17.04 2.97
N PRO A 94 -4.91 18.00 3.86
CA PRO A 94 -4.95 17.77 5.32
C PRO A 94 -6.22 17.02 5.74
N GLY A 95 -6.07 15.93 6.48
CA GLY A 95 -7.17 15.07 6.95
C GLY A 95 -7.77 14.13 5.89
N GLN A 96 -7.29 14.17 4.63
CA GLN A 96 -7.81 13.30 3.58
C GLN A 96 -7.20 11.90 3.66
N SER A 97 -8.05 10.90 3.43
CA SER A 97 -7.64 9.51 3.22
C SER A 97 -7.93 9.04 1.80
N VAL A 98 -7.11 8.13 1.31
CA VAL A 98 -7.37 7.29 0.13
C VAL A 98 -7.30 5.83 0.53
N LYS A 99 -8.09 5.00 -0.15
CA LYS A 99 -8.24 3.59 0.17
C LYS A 99 -8.17 2.74 -1.09
N GLY A 100 -7.75 1.50 -0.91
CA GLY A 100 -7.65 0.54 -1.98
C GLY A 100 -7.40 -0.86 -1.45
N GLU A 101 -7.45 -1.84 -2.34
CA GLU A 101 -7.14 -3.22 -2.01
C GLU A 101 -6.07 -3.72 -2.97
N VAL A 102 -5.14 -4.53 -2.45
CA VAL A 102 -4.12 -5.20 -3.26
C VAL A 102 -4.14 -6.69 -2.98
N ASP A 103 -3.86 -7.46 -4.02
CA ASP A 103 -3.74 -8.91 -3.96
C ASP A 103 -2.25 -9.28 -3.89
N LEU A 104 -1.81 -9.78 -2.73
CA LEU A 104 -0.41 -10.18 -2.55
C LEU A 104 -0.10 -11.47 -3.31
N ALA A 105 -1.03 -12.41 -3.38
CA ALA A 105 -0.81 -13.71 -4.02
C ALA A 105 -0.61 -13.56 -5.55
N GLY A 106 -1.12 -12.48 -6.14
CA GLY A 106 -0.88 -12.16 -7.55
C GLY A 106 0.49 -11.53 -7.85
N ALA A 107 1.28 -11.14 -6.84
CA ALA A 107 2.51 -10.38 -7.02
C ALA A 107 3.70 -10.86 -6.18
N TYR A 108 3.48 -11.81 -5.28
CA TYR A 108 4.49 -12.43 -4.42
C TYR A 108 4.37 -13.95 -4.52
N ASP A 109 5.48 -14.65 -4.28
CA ASP A 109 5.55 -16.11 -4.25
C ASP A 109 4.97 -16.69 -2.93
N LEU A 110 3.64 -16.62 -2.78
CA LEU A 110 2.86 -16.98 -1.58
C LEU A 110 2.13 -18.31 -1.67
#